data_AF-A0A9Q8ZXY5-F1
#
_entry.id   AF-A0A9Q8ZXY5-F1
#
_cell.length_a   1.000
_cell.length_b   1.000
_cell.length_c   1.000
_cell.angle_alpha   90.00
_cell.angle_beta   90.00
_cell.angle_gamma   90.00
#
_symmetry.space_group_name_H-M   'P 1'
#
loop_
_entity.id
_entity.type
_entity.pdbx_description
1 polymer ?
#
loop_
_entity_poly.entity_id
_entity_poly.type
_entity_poly.pdbx_seq_one_letter_code
_entity_poly.pdbx_strand_id
1 'polypeptide(L)'
;MRRTQRLAAIIATLYFAGPADAGPDLERDRMYAATGARQQAYFVERLKRLAAAIDRSRGRGAIARAPAMFMRQDLDRVWQELNRILALDGRLRAQQYASCAAMLSRIERRLIEAGSQRGTAPIATGVSRRTAGPASPAAS
;
A
#
# COMPACT_ATOMS: atom_id res chain seq x y z
N MET A 1 20.12 -29.11 30.12
CA MET A 1 19.03 -28.27 30.65
C MET A 1 19.60 -27.31 31.70
N ARG A 2 19.00 -26.12 31.85
CA ARG A 2 19.38 -24.96 32.73
C ARG A 2 20.09 -23.80 32.00
N ARG A 3 19.34 -23.09 31.15
CA ARG A 3 19.59 -21.71 30.71
C ARG A 3 18.40 -20.84 31.12
N THR A 4 18.30 -20.52 32.40
CA THR A 4 17.25 -19.62 32.92
C THR A 4 17.74 -19.10 34.26
N GLN A 5 18.35 -17.91 34.26
CA GLN A 5 18.45 -16.96 35.40
C GLN A 5 19.50 -15.88 35.09
N ARG A 6 19.17 -14.95 34.19
CA ARG A 6 19.75 -13.59 34.15
C ARG A 6 18.69 -12.62 33.64
N LEU A 7 17.60 -12.51 34.41
CA LEU A 7 16.50 -11.57 34.23
C LEU A 7 16.20 -10.99 35.62
N ALA A 8 16.93 -9.95 36.02
CA ALA A 8 16.59 -9.02 37.11
C ALA A 8 17.80 -8.12 37.42
N ALA A 9 18.19 -7.22 36.51
CA ALA A 9 19.18 -6.17 36.84
C ALA A 9 19.14 -4.93 35.92
N ILE A 10 18.01 -4.61 35.27
CA ILE A 10 17.91 -3.39 34.44
C ILE A 10 16.55 -2.70 34.64
N ILE A 11 16.07 -2.61 35.89
CA ILE A 11 14.91 -1.78 36.24
C ILE A 11 15.18 -1.13 37.60
N ALA A 12 16.21 -0.29 37.70
CA ALA A 12 16.45 0.53 38.91
C ALA A 12 17.40 1.73 38.68
N THR A 13 17.47 2.30 37.47
CA THR A 13 18.33 3.49 37.22
C THR A 13 17.62 4.54 36.37
N LEU A 14 16.30 4.68 36.52
CA LEU A 14 15.48 5.61 35.72
C LEU A 14 14.74 6.66 36.55
N TYR A 15 15.18 6.95 37.78
CA TYR A 15 14.43 7.88 38.63
C TYR A 15 15.16 9.15 39.10
N PHE A 16 16.43 9.37 38.77
CA PHE A 16 17.10 10.60 39.23
C PHE A 16 18.32 11.01 38.39
N ALA A 17 18.10 11.35 37.11
CA ALA A 17 19.02 12.19 36.35
C ALA A 17 18.19 13.14 35.49
N GLY A 18 18.28 14.43 35.79
CA GLY A 18 17.56 15.50 35.08
C GLY A 18 17.93 15.57 33.60
N PRO A 19 17.16 16.33 32.78
CA PRO A 19 17.28 16.34 31.32
C PRO A 19 18.49 17.16 30.80
N ALA A 20 19.60 17.23 31.54
CA ALA A 20 20.70 18.16 31.23
C ALA A 20 21.87 17.55 30.44
N ASP A 21 22.03 16.22 30.41
CA ASP A 21 23.17 15.54 29.76
C ASP A 21 22.74 14.43 28.79
N ALA A 22 21.65 14.65 28.04
CA ALA A 22 21.47 13.88 26.82
C ALA A 22 22.53 14.36 25.82
N GLY A 23 23.63 13.61 25.68
CA GLY A 23 24.66 13.92 24.70
C GLY A 23 24.06 14.12 23.29
N PRO A 24 24.74 14.88 22.41
CA PRO A 24 24.20 15.33 21.12
C PRO A 24 23.69 14.20 20.22
N ASP A 25 24.19 12.98 20.40
CA ASP A 25 23.76 11.79 19.66
C ASP A 25 22.35 11.31 20.06
N LEU A 26 22.00 11.34 21.36
CA LEU A 26 20.66 10.95 21.83
C LEU A 26 19.57 11.94 21.38
N GLU A 27 19.90 13.23 21.33
CA GLU A 27 18.98 14.25 20.83
C GLU A 27 18.78 14.12 19.31
N ARG A 28 19.85 13.85 18.57
CA ARG A 28 19.80 13.57 17.12
C ARG A 28 18.96 12.33 16.80
N ASP A 29 19.11 11.25 17.56
CA ASP A 29 18.34 10.02 17.37
C ASP A 29 16.84 10.25 17.62
N ARG A 30 16.48 11.02 18.65
CA ARG A 30 15.08 11.42 18.91
C ARG A 30 14.50 12.27 17.79
N MET A 31 15.27 13.22 17.24
CA MET A 31 14.83 14.03 16.11
C MET A 31 14.61 13.19 14.84
N TYR A 32 15.47 12.21 14.57
CA TYR A 32 15.31 11.29 13.44
C TYR A 32 14.10 10.40 13.60
N ALA A 33 13.87 9.82 14.78
CA ALA A 33 12.69 9.03 15.07
C ALA A 33 11.39 9.85 14.91
N ALA A 34 11.35 11.09 15.40
CA ALA A 34 10.20 11.98 15.23
C ALA A 34 9.94 12.31 13.75
N THR A 35 11.00 12.52 12.97
CA THR A 35 10.91 12.76 11.53
C THR A 35 10.37 11.52 10.80
N GLY A 36 10.91 10.34 11.11
CA GLY A 36 10.44 9.08 10.54
C GLY A 36 8.97 8.80 10.86
N ALA A 37 8.54 9.05 12.09
CA ALA A 37 7.14 8.88 12.50
C ALA A 37 6.18 9.77 11.69
N ARG A 38 6.55 11.03 11.44
CA ARG A 38 5.76 11.95 10.60
C ARG A 38 5.71 11.48 9.14
N GLN A 39 6.84 11.03 8.60
CA GLN A 39 6.90 10.48 7.24
C GLN A 39 6.05 9.22 7.11
N GLN A 40 6.12 8.31 8.10
CA GLN A 40 5.31 7.10 8.14
C GLN A 40 3.82 7.44 8.16
N ALA A 41 3.39 8.35 9.04
CA ALA A 41 2.00 8.76 9.15
C ALA A 41 1.46 9.30 7.81
N TYR A 42 2.24 10.15 7.13
CA TYR A 42 1.89 10.65 5.79
C TYR A 42 1.66 9.51 4.79
N PHE A 43 2.61 8.57 4.68
CA PHE A 43 2.50 7.47 3.73
C PHE A 43 1.39 6.48 4.09
N VAL A 44 1.19 6.17 5.37
CA VAL A 44 0.08 5.33 5.86
C VAL A 44 -1.26 5.91 5.42
N GLU A 45 -1.49 7.20 5.65
CA GLU A 45 -2.74 7.84 5.26
C GLU A 45 -2.94 7.83 3.74
N ARG A 46 -1.87 8.05 2.97
CA ARG A 46 -1.94 7.98 1.51
C ARG A 46 -2.23 6.56 1.00
N LEU A 47 -1.59 5.54 1.58
CA LEU A 47 -1.85 4.13 1.29
C LEU A 47 -3.32 3.76 1.56
N LYS A 48 -3.86 4.14 2.73
CA LYS A 48 -5.27 3.91 3.10
C LYS A 48 -6.23 4.55 2.10
N ARG A 49 -5.97 5.80 1.69
CA ARG A 49 -6.82 6.50 0.71
C ARG A 49 -6.82 5.82 -0.65
N LEU A 50 -5.66 5.40 -1.16
CA LEU A 50 -5.55 4.69 -2.42
C LEU A 50 -6.20 3.30 -2.36
N ALA A 51 -5.98 2.56 -1.28
CA ALA A 51 -6.64 1.30 -1.00
C ALA A 51 -8.18 1.44 -1.07
N ALA A 52 -8.74 2.41 -0.35
CA ALA A 52 -10.17 2.68 -0.38
C ALA A 52 -10.67 3.11 -1.77
N ALA A 53 -9.87 3.88 -2.52
CA ALA A 53 -10.22 4.28 -3.88
C ALA A 53 -10.27 3.07 -4.84
N ILE A 54 -9.31 2.15 -4.75
CA ILE A 54 -9.30 0.90 -5.52
C ILE A 54 -10.54 0.07 -5.21
N ASP A 55 -10.87 -0.11 -3.92
CA ASP A 55 -12.03 -0.91 -3.53
C ASP A 55 -13.34 -0.31 -4.00
N ARG A 56 -13.51 1.01 -3.86
CA ARG A 56 -14.71 1.70 -4.36
C ARG A 56 -14.81 1.59 -5.88
N SER A 57 -13.71 1.79 -6.60
CA SER A 57 -13.70 1.64 -8.06
C SER A 57 -14.02 0.21 -8.49
N ARG A 58 -13.52 -0.79 -7.77
CA ARG A 58 -13.87 -2.20 -8.03
C ARG A 58 -15.33 -2.48 -7.70
N GLY A 59 -15.82 -2.03 -6.54
CA GLY A 59 -17.18 -2.27 -6.07
C GLY A 59 -18.25 -1.65 -6.98
N ARG A 60 -17.95 -0.50 -7.58
CA ARG A 60 -18.80 0.13 -8.60
C ARG A 60 -18.63 -0.45 -10.01
N GLY A 61 -17.76 -1.46 -10.18
CA GLY A 61 -17.46 -2.00 -11.49
C GLY A 61 -16.71 -1.03 -12.41
N ALA A 62 -16.09 0.05 -11.90
CA ALA A 62 -15.28 0.95 -12.72
C ALA A 62 -13.95 0.32 -13.16
N ILE A 63 -13.42 -0.63 -12.38
CA ILE A 63 -12.19 -1.39 -12.72
C ILE A 63 -12.42 -2.90 -12.61
N ALA A 64 -11.71 -3.67 -13.43
CA ALA A 64 -11.75 -5.14 -13.39
C ALA A 64 -11.02 -5.70 -12.15
N ARG A 65 -11.34 -6.95 -11.79
CA ARG A 65 -10.79 -7.62 -10.60
C ARG A 65 -9.26 -7.77 -10.64
N ALA A 66 -8.70 -8.18 -11.78
CA ALA A 66 -7.26 -8.43 -11.91
C ALA A 66 -6.42 -7.13 -11.76
N PRO A 67 -6.71 -6.03 -12.47
CA PRO A 67 -6.02 -4.75 -12.25
C PRO A 67 -6.10 -4.26 -10.80
N ALA A 68 -7.29 -4.36 -10.18
CA ALA A 68 -7.46 -3.98 -8.77
C ALA A 68 -6.57 -4.82 -7.83
N MET A 69 -6.44 -6.13 -8.08
CA MET A 69 -5.58 -7.02 -7.31
C MET A 69 -4.09 -6.63 -7.42
N PHE A 70 -3.60 -6.37 -8.63
CA PHE A 70 -2.20 -5.97 -8.82
C PHE A 70 -1.90 -4.62 -8.17
N MET A 71 -2.82 -3.65 -8.24
CA MET A 71 -2.66 -2.37 -7.54
C MET A 71 -2.60 -2.57 -6.02
N ARG A 72 -3.39 -3.50 -5.46
CA ARG A 72 -3.32 -3.84 -4.03
C ARG A 72 -1.97 -4.43 -3.64
N GLN A 73 -1.47 -5.39 -4.41
CA GLN A 73 -0.14 -5.97 -4.17
C GLN A 73 0.96 -4.92 -4.26
N ASP A 74 0.85 -3.95 -5.17
CA ASP A 74 1.80 -2.84 -5.25
C ASP A 74 1.74 -1.93 -4.01
N LEU A 75 0.55 -1.64 -3.48
CA LEU A 75 0.43 -0.90 -2.21
C LEU A 75 1.09 -1.67 -1.05
N ASP A 76 0.89 -2.99 -0.99
CA ASP A 76 1.49 -3.84 0.04
C ASP A 76 3.02 -3.86 -0.06
N ARG A 77 3.58 -3.90 -1.27
CA ARG A 77 5.04 -3.78 -1.47
C ARG A 77 5.58 -2.43 -0.98
N VAL A 78 4.90 -1.33 -1.29
CA VAL A 78 5.31 0.00 -0.81
C VAL A 78 5.25 0.07 0.71
N TRP A 79 4.21 -0.50 1.32
CA TRP A 79 4.08 -0.59 2.77
C TRP A 79 5.23 -1.37 3.43
N GLN A 80 5.57 -2.54 2.87
CA GLN A 80 6.67 -3.36 3.37
C GLN A 80 8.01 -2.63 3.27
N GLU A 81 8.29 -1.99 2.13
CA GLU A 81 9.53 -1.25 1.92
C GLU A 81 9.65 -0.04 2.85
N LEU A 82 8.56 0.70 3.04
CA LEU A 82 8.50 1.81 4.00
C LEU A 82 8.86 1.36 5.42
N ASN A 83 8.23 0.29 5.91
CA ASN A 83 8.50 -0.22 7.25
C ASN A 83 9.91 -0.78 7.39
N ARG A 84 10.42 -1.44 6.36
CA ARG A 84 11.80 -1.94 6.33
C ARG A 84 12.80 -0.80 6.47
N ILE A 85 12.65 0.28 5.70
CA ILE A 85 13.54 1.45 5.76
C ILE A 85 13.44 2.13 7.13
N LEU A 86 12.23 2.38 7.61
CA LEU A 86 12.04 3.06 8.91
C LEU A 86 12.56 2.25 10.09
N ALA A 87 12.48 0.92 10.04
CA ALA A 87 13.04 0.05 11.07
C ALA A 87 14.59 0.07 11.09
N LEU A 88 15.23 0.30 9.93
CA LEU A 88 16.70 0.29 9.79
C LEU A 88 17.31 1.68 10.00
N ASP A 89 16.77 2.70 9.33
CA ASP A 89 17.34 4.06 9.27
C ASP A 89 16.63 5.04 10.23
N GLY A 90 15.51 4.65 10.85
CA GLY A 90 14.68 5.53 11.71
C GLY A 90 13.95 6.64 10.96
N ARG A 91 14.27 6.90 9.69
CA ARG A 91 13.66 7.89 8.79
C ARG A 91 13.93 7.56 7.33
N LEU A 92 13.12 8.08 6.42
CA LEU A 92 13.43 8.08 5.00
C LEU A 92 14.41 9.21 4.64
N ARG A 93 15.39 8.88 3.81
CA ARG A 93 16.23 9.83 3.08
C ARG A 93 15.42 10.45 1.93
N ALA A 94 15.86 11.61 1.44
CA ALA A 94 15.16 12.35 0.38
C ALA A 94 14.87 11.48 -0.86
N GLN A 95 15.85 10.69 -1.32
CA GLN A 95 15.69 9.80 -2.47
C GLN A 95 14.68 8.67 -2.20
N GLN A 96 14.70 8.05 -1.01
CA GLN A 96 13.78 6.99 -0.63
C GLN A 96 12.34 7.54 -0.51
N TYR A 97 12.19 8.74 0.06
CA TYR A 97 10.92 9.45 0.13
C TYR A 97 10.37 9.71 -1.28
N ALA A 98 11.19 10.25 -2.18
CA ALA A 98 10.80 10.53 -3.56
C ALA A 98 10.40 9.24 -4.30
N SER A 99 11.14 8.15 -4.11
CA SER A 99 10.84 6.84 -4.68
C SER A 99 9.46 6.31 -4.20
N CYS A 100 9.22 6.31 -2.89
CA CYS A 100 7.94 5.88 -2.33
C CYS A 100 6.77 6.74 -2.84
N ALA A 101 6.95 8.07 -2.88
CA ALA A 101 5.96 8.99 -3.41
C ALA A 101 5.67 8.73 -4.90
N ALA A 102 6.70 8.48 -5.71
CA ALA A 102 6.57 8.19 -7.13
C ALA A 102 5.82 6.87 -7.38
N MET A 103 6.10 5.81 -6.60
CA MET A 103 5.39 4.54 -6.70
C MET A 103 3.89 4.71 -6.42
N LEU A 104 3.53 5.44 -5.35
CA LEU A 104 2.12 5.72 -5.04
C LEU A 104 1.44 6.55 -6.13
N SER A 105 2.10 7.58 -6.65
CA SER A 105 1.58 8.37 -7.77
C SER A 105 1.39 7.54 -9.05
N ARG A 106 2.23 6.52 -9.28
CA ARG A 106 2.08 5.59 -10.42
C ARG A 106 0.88 4.66 -10.23
N ILE A 107 0.59 4.22 -9.00
CA ILE A 107 -0.61 3.42 -8.70
C ILE A 107 -1.87 4.27 -8.90
N GLU A 108 -1.85 5.51 -8.41
CA GLU A 108 -2.93 6.47 -8.58
C GLU A 108 -3.26 6.73 -10.06
N ARG A 109 -2.23 6.95 -10.89
CA ARG A 109 -2.40 7.12 -12.33
C ARG A 109 -3.01 5.89 -12.99
N ARG A 110 -2.52 4.68 -12.67
CA ARG A 110 -3.08 3.42 -13.20
C ARG A 110 -4.54 3.22 -12.79
N LEU A 111 -4.94 3.65 -11.60
CA LEU A 111 -6.32 3.61 -11.15
C LEU A 111 -7.23 4.50 -12.02
N ILE A 112 -6.76 5.72 -12.34
CA ILE A 112 -7.49 6.66 -13.22
C ILE A 112 -7.61 6.08 -14.64
N GLU A 113 -6.50 5.60 -15.21
CA GLU A 113 -6.46 5.00 -16.56
C GLU A 113 -7.39 3.79 -16.68
N ALA A 114 -7.36 2.88 -15.70
CA ALA A 114 -8.22 1.70 -15.68
C ALA A 114 -9.71 2.05 -15.57
N GLY A 115 -10.05 3.13 -14.85
CA GLY A 115 -11.42 3.63 -14.75
C GLY A 115 -11.92 4.21 -16.09
N SER A 116 -11.07 4.95 -16.80
CA SER A 116 -11.43 5.57 -18.09
C SER A 116 -11.65 4.53 -19.19
N GLN A 117 -10.81 3.48 -19.26
CA GLN A 117 -10.90 2.43 -20.28
C GLN A 117 -12.22 1.66 -20.23
N ARG A 118 -12.79 1.47 -19.04
CA ARG A 118 -14.07 0.76 -18.90
C ARG A 118 -15.28 1.62 -19.24
N GLY A 119 -15.17 2.94 -19.08
CA GLY A 119 -16.18 3.90 -19.55
C GLY A 119 -16.26 4.02 -21.07
N THR A 120 -15.19 3.62 -21.78
CA THR A 120 -15.12 3.66 -23.26
C THR A 120 -15.24 2.29 -23.93
N ALA A 121 -15.26 1.19 -23.17
CA ALA A 121 -15.46 -0.13 -23.75
C ALA A 121 -16.87 -0.19 -24.37
N PRO A 122 -17.00 -0.33 -25.70
CA PRO A 122 -18.31 -0.43 -26.32
C PRO A 122 -19.01 -1.67 -25.75
N ILE A 123 -20.27 -1.50 -25.36
CA ILE A 123 -21.20 -2.60 -25.18
C ILE A 123 -21.16 -3.33 -26.52
N ALA A 124 -20.42 -4.44 -26.59
CA ALA A 124 -20.49 -5.33 -27.73
C ALA A 124 -21.93 -5.86 -27.73
N THR A 125 -22.74 -5.18 -28.54
CA THR A 125 -24.10 -5.54 -28.88
C THR A 125 -24.10 -7.02 -29.18
N GLY A 126 -24.73 -7.79 -28.30
CA GLY A 126 -25.09 -9.16 -28.59
C GLY A 126 -26.00 -9.14 -29.81
N VAL A 127 -25.41 -9.22 -31.00
CA VAL A 127 -26.12 -9.59 -32.20
C VAL A 127 -26.43 -11.07 -32.03
N SER A 128 -27.63 -11.31 -31.48
CA SER A 128 -28.39 -12.53 -31.69
C SER A 128 -28.42 -12.84 -33.18
N ARG A 129 -27.47 -13.65 -33.66
CA ARG A 129 -27.65 -14.41 -34.89
C ARG A 129 -27.96 -15.85 -34.50
N ARG A 130 -29.22 -16.09 -34.18
CA ARG A 130 -29.86 -17.40 -34.38
C ARG A 130 -31.22 -17.15 -35.01
N THR A 131 -31.17 -16.70 -36.26
CA THR A 131 -32.34 -16.71 -37.14
C THR A 131 -32.80 -18.14 -37.30
N ALA A 132 -34.11 -18.30 -37.15
CA ALA A 132 -34.84 -19.55 -37.20
C ALA A 132 -34.63 -20.31 -38.52
N GLY A 133 -34.72 -21.63 -38.42
CA GLY A 133 -35.09 -22.49 -39.53
C GLY A 133 -35.78 -23.74 -38.99
N PRO A 134 -37.12 -23.76 -38.86
CA PRO A 134 -37.88 -24.99 -38.78
C PRO A 134 -38.45 -25.35 -40.16
N ALA A 135 -38.20 -26.61 -40.59
CA ALA A 135 -39.08 -27.48 -41.40
C ALA A 135 -38.28 -28.49 -42.26
N SER A 136 -38.03 -29.69 -41.71
CA SER A 136 -38.57 -31.02 -42.09
C SER A 136 -38.91 -31.37 -43.59
N PRO A 137 -39.24 -32.63 -43.94
CA PRO A 137 -38.38 -33.79 -44.23
C PRO A 137 -38.59 -34.37 -45.65
N ALA A 138 -37.71 -35.25 -46.15
CA ALA A 138 -38.04 -36.33 -47.10
C ALA A 138 -36.79 -37.18 -47.40
N ALA A 139 -36.78 -38.41 -46.93
CA ALA A 139 -35.91 -39.47 -47.45
C ALA A 139 -36.74 -40.76 -47.55
N SER A 140 -36.95 -41.14 -48.81
CA SER A 140 -37.23 -42.47 -49.38
C SER A 140 -38.40 -43.32 -48.85
#